data_AF-A0A7C4DNM0-F1
#
_entry.id   AF-A0A7C4DNM0-F1
#
_cell.length_a   1.000
_cell.length_b   1.000
_cell.length_c   1.000
_cell.angle_alpha   90.00
_cell.angle_beta   90.00
_cell.angle_gamma   90.00
#
_symmetry.space_group_name_H-M   'P 1'
#
loop_
_entity.id
_entity.type
_entity.pdbx_description
1 polymer ?
#
loop_
_entity_poly.entity_id
_entity_poly.type
_entity_poly.pdbx_seq_one_letter_code
_entity_poly.pdbx_strand_id
1 'polypeptide(L)' 'MSECKVLKCPFCGFEGSREDFSYIYEVTLYLVDSEVEKEERERPVLVVCPRCKQGFFLEDPYFKLRTGMLYRNRVHNST' A
#
# COMPACT_ATOMS: atom_id res chain seq x y z
N MET A 1 2.42 21.74 -16.23
CA MET A 1 3.38 20.70 -16.67
C MET A 1 3.75 19.90 -15.44
N SER A 2 3.29 18.66 -15.37
CA SER A 2 3.40 17.79 -14.20
C SER A 2 4.85 17.38 -13.99
N GLU A 3 5.39 17.57 -12.78
CA GLU A 3 6.72 17.09 -12.40
C GLU A 3 6.78 15.58 -12.58
N CYS A 4 7.51 15.11 -13.60
CA CYS A 4 7.78 13.70 -13.82
C CYS A 4 8.79 13.26 -12.75
N LYS A 5 8.28 12.93 -11.55
CA LYS A 5 9.10 12.46 -10.43
C LYS A 5 9.65 11.09 -10.79
N VAL A 6 10.92 11.07 -11.17
CA VAL A 6 11.71 9.86 -11.41
C VAL A 6 11.60 8.95 -10.19
N LEU A 7 11.30 7.67 -10.44
CA LEU A 7 11.24 6.65 -9.41
C LEU A 7 12.48 5.77 -9.50
N LYS A 8 13.10 5.50 -8.33
CA LYS A 8 14.29 4.68 -8.21
C LYS A 8 13.98 3.36 -7.53
N CYS A 9 14.40 2.26 -8.16
CA CYS A 9 14.33 0.93 -7.54
C CYS A 9 15.39 0.81 -6.43
N PRO A 10 15.01 0.48 -5.18
CA PRO A 10 15.95 0.37 -4.07
C PRO A 10 16.86 -0.87 -4.17
N PHE A 11 16.51 -1.85 -5.00
CA PHE A 11 17.25 -3.12 -5.10
C PHE A 11 18.32 -3.12 -6.20
N CYS A 12 18.03 -2.54 -7.36
CA CYS A 12 18.96 -2.55 -8.51
C CYS A 12 19.38 -1.16 -8.99
N GLY A 13 18.84 -0.09 -8.39
CA GLY A 13 19.18 1.29 -8.73
C GLY A 13 18.59 1.81 -10.03
N PHE A 14 17.73 1.05 -10.72
CA PHE A 14 17.04 1.52 -11.92
C PHE A 14 16.23 2.79 -11.64
N GLU A 15 16.41 3.81 -12.48
CA GLU A 15 15.67 5.06 -12.46
C GLU A 15 14.80 5.14 -13.72
N GLY A 16 13.50 5.38 -13.54
CA GLY A 16 12.52 5.45 -14.62
C GLY A 16 11.36 6.38 -14.26
N SER A 17 10.48 6.64 -15.22
CA SER A 17 9.21 7.32 -14.93
C SER A 17 8.30 6.39 -14.14
N ARG A 18 7.22 6.91 -13.57
CA ARG A 18 6.27 6.09 -12.79
C ARG A 18 5.60 5.03 -13.66
N GLU A 19 5.39 5.35 -14.94
CA GLU A 19 4.77 4.49 -15.93
C GLU A 19 5.64 3.30 -16.33
N ASP A 20 6.96 3.39 -16.09
CA ASP A 20 7.90 2.27 -16.33
C ASP A 20 7.73 1.13 -15.30
N PHE A 21 7.07 1.38 -14.17
CA PHE A 21 6.88 0.42 -13.10
C PHE A 21 5.47 -0.18 -13.15
N SER A 22 5.34 -1.42 -12.68
CA SER A 22 4.03 -2.05 -12.47
C SER A 22 3.59 -1.86 -11.02
N TYR A 23 2.28 -1.81 -10.80
CA TYR A 23 1.68 -1.60 -9.48
C TYR A 23 0.74 -2.76 -9.18
N ILE A 24 0.88 -3.33 -7.98
CA ILE A 24 -0.01 -4.37 -7.46
C ILE A 24 -0.80 -3.79 -6.30
N TYR A 25 -2.12 -3.89 -6.41
CA TYR A 25 -3.06 -3.56 -5.36
C TYR A 25 -3.75 -4.84 -4.89
N GLU A 26 -3.60 -5.15 -3.60
CA GLU A 26 -4.26 -6.30 -2.97
C GLU A 26 -5.61 -5.84 -2.40
N VAL A 27 -6.67 -6.59 -2.69
CA VAL A 27 -8.00 -6.37 -2.12
C VAL A 27 -8.44 -7.64 -1.40
N THR A 28 -8.82 -7.49 -0.14
CA THR A 28 -9.48 -8.55 0.64
C THR A 28 -10.97 -8.30 0.64
N LEU A 29 -11.76 -9.32 0.34
CA LEU A 29 -13.21 -9.30 0.50
C LEU A 29 -13.56 -10.22 1.66
N TYR A 30 -14.23 -9.69 2.68
CA TYR A 30 -14.77 -10.50 3.76
C TYR A 30 -16.18 -10.96 3.37
N LEU A 31 -16.45 -12.26 3.49
CA LEU A 31 -17.79 -12.81 3.30
C LEU A 31 -18.37 -13.14 4.68
N VAL A 32 -19.36 -12.35 5.11
CA VAL A 32 -20.06 -12.51 6.39
C VAL A 32 -21.55 -12.59 6.10
N ASP A 33 -22.22 -13.65 6.57
CA ASP A 33 -23.66 -13.86 6.36
C ASP A 33 -24.13 -13.73 4.89
N SER A 34 -23.28 -14.16 3.94
CA SER A 34 -23.51 -14.05 2.49
C SER A 34 -23.46 -12.63 1.92
N GLU A 35 -23.02 -11.65 2.71
CA GLU A 35 -22.73 -10.29 2.28
C GLU A 35 -21.22 -10.05 2.20
N VAL A 36 -20.80 -9.23 1.22
CA VAL A 36 -19.40 -8.83 1.06
C VAL A 36 -19.16 -7.56 1.87
N GLU A 37 -18.44 -7.69 2.98
CA GLU A 37 -17.98 -6.54 3.75
C GLU A 37 -16.65 -6.01 3.20
N LYS A 38 -16.54 -4.68 3.16
CA LYS A 38 -15.30 -4.01 2.76
C LYS A 38 -14.31 -4.04 3.91
N GLU A 39 -13.07 -4.40 3.60
CA GLU A 39 -11.96 -4.19 4.52
C GLU A 39 -11.71 -2.68 4.72
N GLU A 40 -11.84 -2.17 5.95
CA GLU A 40 -11.55 -0.75 6.27
C GLU A 40 -10.03 -0.44 6.30
N ARG A 41 -9.19 -1.47 6.20
CA ARG A 41 -7.73 -1.33 6.25
C ARG A 41 -7.18 -0.83 4.93
N GLU A 42 -6.51 0.32 4.98
CA GLU A 42 -5.68 0.78 3.86
C GLU A 42 -4.46 -0.12 3.68
N ARG A 43 -4.28 -0.68 2.48
CA ARG A 43 -3.09 -1.42 2.08
C ARG A 43 -2.19 -0.54 1.20
N PRO A 44 -0.87 -0.49 1.47
CA PRO A 44 0.06 0.26 0.65
C PRO A 44 0.25 -0.42 -0.70
N VAL A 45 0.37 0.39 -1.76
CA VAL A 45 0.58 -0.11 -3.12
C VAL A 45 1.97 -0.72 -3.24
N LEU A 46 2.05 -1.95 -3.78
CA LEU A 46 3.32 -2.59 -4.08
C LEU A 46 3.79 -2.19 -5.47
N VAL A 47 4.99 -1.64 -5.58
CA VAL A 47 5.61 -1.25 -6.84
C VAL A 47 6.59 -2.32 -7.29
N VAL A 48 6.52 -2.74 -8.55
CA VAL A 48 7.35 -3.80 -9.13
C VAL A 48 8.32 -3.21 -10.14
N CYS A 49 9.62 -3.43 -9.93
CA CYS A 49 10.66 -2.97 -10.83
C CYS A 49 10.65 -3.75 -12.17
N PRO A 50 10.68 -3.07 -13.33
CA PRO A 50 10.72 -3.76 -14.62
C PRO A 50 12.03 -4.51 -14.86
N ARG A 51 13.13 -4.12 -14.18
CA ARG A 51 14.46 -4.73 -14.36
C ARG A 51 14.69 -5.93 -13.46
N CYS A 52 14.67 -5.75 -12.14
CA CYS A 52 15.00 -6.84 -11.20
C CYS A 52 13.77 -7.63 -10.71
N LYS A 53 12.55 -7.21 -11.10
CA LYS A 53 11.28 -7.85 -10.73
C LYS A 53 10.96 -7.89 -9.24
N GLN A 54 11.78 -7.25 -8.41
CA GLN A 54 11.53 -7.10 -6.98
C GLN A 54 10.41 -6.09 -6.71
N GLY A 55 9.55 -6.41 -5.75
CA GLY A 55 8.50 -5.53 -5.25
C GLY A 55 8.99 -4.67 -4.07
N PHE A 56 8.64 -3.40 -4.04
CA PHE A 56 8.93 -2.48 -2.93
C PHE A 56 7.75 -1.53 -2.67
N PHE A 57 7.70 -0.95 -1.48
CA PHE A 57 6.73 0.06 -1.12
C PHE A 57 7.36 1.46 -1.24
N LEU A 58 6.55 2.45 -1.64
CA LEU A 58 6.99 3.86 -1.72
C LEU A 58 7.07 4.52 -0.34
N GLU A 59 6.32 4.00 0.61
CA GLU A 59 6.24 4.45 2.00
C GLU A 59 6.38 3.24 2.91
N ASP A 60 6.76 3.46 4.17
CA ASP A 60 6.82 2.37 5.15
C ASP A 60 5.42 1.76 5.37
N PRO A 61 5.19 0.50 4.95
CA PRO A 61 3.87 -0.12 5.02
C PRO A 61 3.41 -0.37 6.46
N TYR A 62 4.31 -0.28 7.44
CA TYR A 62 4.02 -0.53 8.86
C TYR A 62 3.98 0.74 9.69
N PHE A 63 4.10 1.93 9.09
CA PHE A 63 4.22 3.18 9.84
C PHE A 63 3.07 3.39 10.83
N LYS A 64 1.83 3.16 10.37
CA LYS A 64 0.62 3.32 11.20
C LYS A 64 0.53 2.26 12.32
N LEU A 65 1.08 1.07 12.10
CA LEU A 65 1.17 0.01 13.10
C LEU A 65 2.24 0.35 14.16
N ARG A 66 3.41 0.83 13.73
CA ARG A 66 4.52 1.19 14.63
C ARG A 66 4.22 2.40 15.50
N THR A 67 3.45 3.36 14.98
CA THR A 67 3.10 4.59 15.71
C THR A 67 1.82 4.48 16.54
N GLY A 68 1.14 3.32 16.53
CA GLY A 68 -0.11 3.12 17.27
C GLY A 68 -1.30 3.94 16.78
N MET A 69 -1.18 4.60 15.61
CA MET A 69 -2.22 5.48 15.06
C MET A 69 -3.46 4.74 14.53
N LEU A 70 -3.44 3.40 14.48
CA LEU A 70 -4.59 2.58 14.08
C LEU A 70 -5.58 2.28 15.22
N TYR A 71 -5.24 2.54 16.49
CA TYR A 71 -6.01 2.08 17.65
C TYR A 71 -6.84 3.17 18.37
N ARG A 72 -7.16 4.29 17.71
CA ARG A 72 -7.92 5.38 18.35
C ARG A 72 -9.38 5.54 17.92
N ASN A 73 -9.92 4.64 17.10
CA ASN A 73 -11.34 4.66 16.77
C ASN A 73 -12.03 3.39 17.27
N ARG A 74 -12.91 3.60 18.27
CA ARG A 74 -14.07 2.75 18.64
C ARG A 74 -13.86 1.66 19.71
N VAL A 75 -13.69 2.10 20.97
CA VAL A 75 -14.37 1.44 22.12
C VAL A 75 -14.96 2.54 23.02
N HIS A 76 -16.03 3.17 22.54
CA HIS A 76 -17.05 3.76 23.39
C HIS A 76 -18.35 3.04 23.05
N ASN A 77 -18.46 1.79 23.51
CA ASN A 77 -19.76 1.20 23.76
C ASN A 77 -20.16 1.64 25.15
N SER A 78 -21.23 2.43 25.16
CA SER A 78 -22.05 2.79 26.31
C SER A 78 -22.39 1.56 27.14
N THR A 79 -22.01 1.55 28.42
CA THR A 79 -22.86 1.04 29.51
C THR A 79 -22.43 1.68 30.82
#